data_AF-A0A8J7GM31-F1
#
_entry.id   AF-A0A8J7GM31-F1
#
_cell.length_a   1.000
_cell.length_b   1.000
_cell.length_c   1.000
_cell.angle_alpha   90.00
_cell.angle_beta   90.00
_cell.angle_gamma   90.00
#
_symmetry.space_group_name_H-M   'P 1'
#
loop_
_entity.id
_entity.type
_entity.pdbx_description
1 polymer ?
#
loop_
_entity_poly.entity_id
_entity_poly.type
_entity_poly.pdbx_seq_one_letter_code
_entity_poly.pdbx_strand_id
1 'polypeptide(L)'
;MNFFNYARGLLDELSDATNAKATDTAAAVRAELAAIAAPARAEAARYLDALTPTRRASDGAEVDAPERADIAAVLDRLDAATTPRKARANARP
;
A
#
# COMPACT_ATOMS: atom_id res chain seq x y z
N MET A 1 10.03 14.52 -2.14
CA MET A 1 9.78 13.37 -1.24
C MET A 1 8.95 12.36 -2.00
N ASN A 2 9.30 11.07 -1.97
CA ASN A 2 8.54 10.02 -2.64
C ASN A 2 7.43 9.52 -1.70
N PHE A 3 6.18 9.92 -1.96
CA PHE A 3 5.05 9.61 -1.09
C PHE A 3 4.72 8.12 -1.03
N PHE A 4 4.98 7.37 -2.09
CA PHE A 4 4.76 5.93 -2.11
C PHE A 4 5.76 5.19 -1.22
N ASN A 5 7.07 5.48 -1.36
CA ASN A 5 8.09 4.89 -0.49
C ASN A 5 7.91 5.33 0.97
N TYR A 6 7.44 6.55 1.19
CA TYR A 6 7.12 7.01 2.53
C TYR A 6 5.94 6.25 3.15
N ALA A 7 4.84 6.07 2.39
CA ALA A 7 3.70 5.27 2.82
C ALA A 7 4.11 3.81 3.12
N ARG A 8 5.00 3.22 2.31
CA ARG A 8 5.54 1.88 2.56
C ARG A 8 6.26 1.81 3.92
N GLY A 9 7.12 2.77 4.24
CA GLY A 9 7.79 2.85 5.54
C GLY A 9 6.80 2.96 6.71
N LEU A 10 5.82 3.86 6.60
CA LEU A 10 4.78 4.01 7.62
C LEU A 10 3.90 2.77 7.77
N LEU A 11 3.66 2.00 6.71
CA LEU A 11 2.91 0.74 6.79
C LEU A 11 3.68 -0.33 7.57
N ASP A 12 5.00 -0.36 7.46
CA ASP A 12 5.84 -1.28 8.23
C ASP A 12 5.93 -0.84 9.69
N GLU A 13 6.06 0.47 9.94
CA GLU A 13 5.96 1.03 11.30
C GLU A 13 4.58 0.76 11.95
N LEU A 14 3.51 0.83 11.16
CA LEU A 14 2.17 0.48 11.63
C LEU A 14 2.07 -1.00 12.02
N SER A 15 2.69 -1.89 11.24
CA SER A 15 2.76 -3.32 11.54
C SER A 15 3.52 -3.56 12.84
N ASP A 16 4.68 -2.93 13.02
CA ASP A 16 5.51 -3.05 14.22
C ASP A 16 4.80 -2.51 15.46
N ALA A 17 4.19 -1.32 15.37
CA ALA A 17 3.39 -0.73 16.44
C ALA A 17 2.19 -1.62 16.82
N THR A 18 1.54 -2.24 15.83
CA THR A 18 0.42 -3.17 16.06
C THR A 18 0.90 -4.44 16.77
N ASN A 19 2.03 -5.02 16.33
CA ASN A 19 2.64 -6.20 16.94
C ASN A 19 3.10 -5.93 18.39
N ALA A 20 3.65 -4.75 18.64
CA ALA A 20 4.05 -4.28 19.96
C ALA A 20 2.88 -3.85 20.85
N LYS A 21 1.64 -3.88 20.34
CA LYS A 21 0.43 -3.35 21.01
C LYS A 21 0.55 -1.88 21.43
N ALA A 22 1.38 -1.10 20.73
CA ALA A 22 1.56 0.33 20.94
C ALA A 22 0.41 1.10 20.27
N THR A 23 -0.74 1.17 20.94
CA THR A 23 -2.00 1.70 20.37
C THR A 23 -1.90 3.16 19.95
N ASP A 24 -1.20 3.99 20.72
CA ASP A 24 -1.07 5.43 20.46
C ASP A 24 -0.19 5.70 19.26
N THR A 25 0.94 4.99 19.17
CA THR A 25 1.82 4.99 17.99
C THR A 25 1.07 4.53 16.75
N ALA A 26 0.34 3.40 16.84
CA ALA A 26 -0.44 2.89 15.70
C ALA A 26 -1.54 3.88 15.26
N ALA A 27 -2.14 4.63 16.18
CA ALA A 27 -3.10 5.68 15.86
C ALA A 27 -2.46 6.88 15.17
N ALA A 28 -1.30 7.34 15.66
CA ALA A 28 -0.53 8.43 15.05
C ALA A 28 -0.09 8.07 13.62
N VAL A 29 0.47 6.87 13.43
CA VAL A 29 0.92 6.39 12.11
C VAL A 29 -0.26 6.26 11.14
N ARG A 30 -1.44 5.79 11.59
CA ARG A 30 -2.65 5.76 10.74
C ARG A 30 -3.12 7.16 10.34
N ALA A 31 -3.07 8.13 11.25
CA ALA A 31 -3.44 9.50 10.95
C ALA A 31 -2.50 10.11 9.88
N GLU A 32 -1.21 9.80 9.98
CA GLU A 32 -0.22 10.23 9.00
C GLU A 32 -0.40 9.55 7.64
N LEU A 33 -0.60 8.22 7.62
CA LEU A 33 -0.96 7.47 6.41
C LEU A 33 -2.20 8.06 5.73
N ALA A 34 -3.22 8.47 6.50
CA ALA A 34 -4.42 9.10 5.95
C ALA A 34 -4.12 10.47 5.32
N ALA A 35 -3.22 11.26 5.91
CA ALA A 35 -2.83 12.56 5.36
C ALA A 35 -2.08 12.45 4.03
N ILE A 36 -1.29 11.39 3.84
CA ILE A 36 -0.51 11.15 2.62
C ILE A 36 -1.18 10.18 1.63
N ALA A 37 -2.36 9.64 1.95
CA ALA A 37 -2.95 8.54 1.18
C ALA A 37 -3.22 8.92 -0.29
N ALA A 38 -3.78 10.10 -0.53
CA ALA A 38 -4.06 10.60 -1.88
C ALA A 38 -2.79 10.77 -2.73
N PRO A 39 -1.76 11.52 -2.29
CA PRO A 39 -0.53 11.64 -3.07
C PRO A 39 0.23 10.31 -3.20
N ALA A 40 0.18 9.41 -2.22
CA ALA A 40 0.79 8.08 -2.32
C ALA A 40 0.11 7.21 -3.39
N ARG A 41 -1.23 7.24 -3.50
CA ARG A 41 -1.98 6.54 -4.56
C ARG A 41 -1.65 7.09 -5.95
N ALA A 42 -1.56 8.41 -6.08
CA ALA A 42 -1.21 9.04 -7.36
C ALA A 42 0.21 8.65 -7.81
N GLU A 43 1.16 8.55 -6.89
CA GLU A 43 2.53 8.14 -7.20
C GLU A 43 2.62 6.64 -7.54
N ALA A 44 1.87 5.79 -6.83
CA ALA A 44 1.77 4.36 -7.16
C ALA A 44 1.19 4.13 -8.57
N ALA A 45 0.17 4.90 -8.95
CA ALA A 45 -0.41 4.82 -10.30
C ALA A 45 0.64 5.16 -11.38
N ARG A 46 1.47 6.19 -11.16
CA ARG A 46 2.58 6.51 -12.06
C ARG A 46 3.60 5.37 -12.19
N TYR A 47 3.91 4.67 -11.09
CA TYR A 47 4.78 3.50 -11.15
C TYR A 47 4.14 2.34 -11.90
N LEU A 48 2.84 2.09 -11.71
CA LEU A 48 2.11 1.06 -12.43
C LEU A 48 2.04 1.35 -13.94
N ASP A 49 1.89 2.62 -14.34
CA ASP A 49 1.89 3.06 -15.73
C ASP A 49 3.29 2.97 -16.37
N ALA A 50 4.34 3.23 -15.59
CA ALA A 50 5.73 3.12 -16.04
C ALA A 50 6.22 1.67 -16.15
N LEU A 51 5.55 0.72 -15.49
CA LEU A 51 5.90 -0.69 -15.53
C LEU A 51 5.28 -1.38 -16.74
N THR A 52 6.11 -2.03 -17.55
CA THR A 52 5.64 -2.96 -18.59
C THR A 52 4.80 -4.06 -17.93
N PRO A 53 3.60 -4.39 -18.46
CA PRO A 53 2.66 -5.31 -17.80
C PRO A 53 3.27 -6.67 -17.52
N THR A 54 4.07 -7.16 -18.47
CA THR A 54 4.67 -8.48 -18.46
C THR A 54 6.17 -8.41 -18.68
N ARG A 55 6.87 -9.42 -18.15
CA ARG A 55 8.29 -9.67 -18.35
C ARG A 55 8.43 -10.99 -19.06
N ARG A 56 9.41 -11.12 -19.93
CA ARG A 56 9.75 -12.42 -20.51
C ARG A 56 10.57 -13.22 -19.52
N ALA A 57 10.05 -14.34 -19.05
CA ALA A 57 10.80 -15.33 -18.31
C ALA A 57 11.79 -16.07 -19.22
N SER A 58 12.76 -16.78 -18.63
CA SER A 58 13.83 -17.48 -19.38
C SER A 58 13.33 -18.57 -20.32
N ASP A 59 12.10 -19.06 -20.11
CA ASP A 59 11.39 -20.02 -20.96
C ASP A 59 10.55 -19.36 -22.08
N GLY A 60 10.59 -18.02 -22.16
CA GLY A 60 9.84 -17.23 -23.14
C GLY A 60 8.42 -16.86 -22.71
N ALA A 61 7.95 -17.32 -21.54
CA ALA A 61 6.62 -17.00 -21.01
C ALA A 61 6.55 -15.53 -20.58
N GLU A 62 5.38 -14.91 -20.78
CA GLU A 62 5.08 -13.62 -20.18
C GLU A 62 4.62 -13.81 -18.74
N VAL A 63 5.40 -13.30 -17.79
CA VAL A 63 5.08 -13.31 -16.36
C VAL A 63 4.76 -11.90 -15.89
N ASP A 64 3.77 -11.76 -14.99
CA ASP A 64 3.48 -10.47 -14.37
C ASP A 64 4.73 -9.92 -13.69
N ALA A 65 4.99 -8.63 -13.88
CA ALA A 65 6.11 -7.97 -13.22
C ALA A 65 5.91 -8.03 -11.68
N PRO A 66 6.81 -8.66 -10.90
CA PRO A 66 6.66 -8.78 -9.44
C PRO A 66 6.53 -7.43 -8.73
N GLU A 67 7.02 -6.35 -9.34
CA GLU A 67 6.92 -4.96 -8.89
C GLU A 67 5.50 -4.43 -9.02
N ARG A 68 4.72 -4.86 -10.02
CA ARG A 68 3.29 -4.51 -10.09
C ARG A 68 2.53 -5.16 -8.94
N ALA A 69 2.86 -6.41 -8.61
CA ALA A 69 2.27 -7.10 -7.47
C ALA A 69 2.68 -6.45 -6.12
N ASP A 70 3.94 -6.06 -5.97
CA ASP A 70 4.42 -5.34 -4.78
C ASP A 70 3.70 -3.99 -4.61
N ILE A 71 3.57 -3.22 -5.69
CA ILE A 71 2.86 -1.93 -5.65
C ILE A 71 1.39 -2.12 -5.29
N ALA A 72 0.71 -3.12 -5.88
CA ALA A 72 -0.67 -3.45 -5.56
C ALA A 72 -0.83 -3.85 -4.08
N ALA A 73 0.07 -4.68 -3.55
CA ALA A 73 0.04 -5.09 -2.14
C ALA A 73 0.22 -3.91 -1.18
N VAL A 74 1.11 -2.95 -1.51
CA VAL A 74 1.28 -1.72 -0.72
C VAL A 74 0.01 -0.86 -0.75
N LEU A 75 -0.62 -0.72 -1.92
CA LEU A 75 -1.88 0.02 -2.06
C LEU A 75 -3.02 -0.62 -1.24
N ASP A 76 -3.16 -1.94 -1.28
CA ASP A 76 -4.16 -2.66 -0.49
C ASP A 76 -3.94 -2.45 1.02
N ARG A 77 -2.69 -2.49 1.48
CA ARG A 77 -2.32 -2.20 2.88
C ARG A 77 -2.66 -0.75 3.26
N LEU A 78 -2.36 0.21 2.38
CA LEU A 78 -2.68 1.62 2.58
C LEU A 78 -4.20 1.85 2.68
N ASP A 79 -4.97 1.23 1.80
CA ASP A 79 -6.44 1.31 1.82
C ASP A 79 -7.01 0.66 3.08
N ALA A 80 -6.46 -0.47 3.52
CA ALA A 80 -6.84 -1.11 4.78
C ALA A 80 -6.52 -0.25 6.01
N ALA A 81 -5.40 0.47 6.01
CA ALA A 81 -5.00 1.34 7.10
C ALA A 81 -5.82 2.64 7.18
N THR A 82 -6.28 3.15 6.03
CA THR A 82 -6.93 4.47 5.92
C THR A 82 -8.46 4.40 5.78
N THR A 83 -9.03 3.24 5.44
CA THR A 83 -10.49 3.08 5.35
C THR A 83 -11.09 2.76 6.73
N PRO A 84 -12.04 3.57 7.23
CA PRO A 84 -12.68 3.30 8.51
C PRO A 84 -13.47 1.98 8.49
N ARG A 85 -13.31 1.16 9.55
CA ARG A 85 -13.91 -0.18 9.72
C ARG A 85 -15.43 -0.24 9.46
N LYS A 86 -16.16 0.87 9.65
CA LYS A 86 -17.60 0.98 9.35
C LYS A 86 -17.93 0.86 7.85
N ALA A 87 -17.04 1.28 6.94
CA ALA A 87 -17.27 1.14 5.50
C ALA A 87 -17.14 -0.32 5.02
N ARG A 88 -16.27 -1.12 5.67
CA ARG A 88 -16.11 -2.55 5.36
C ARG A 88 -17.25 -3.43 5.88
N ALA A 89 -17.92 -3.03 6.96
CA ALA A 89 -19.05 -3.76 7.53
C ALA A 89 -20.34 -3.64 6.71
N ASN A 90 -20.51 -2.55 5.95
CA ASN A 90 -21.67 -2.32 5.09
C ASN A 90 -21.48 -2.81 3.63
N ALA A 91 -20.34 -3.39 3.30
CA ALA A 91 -20.00 -3.87 1.95
C ALA A 91 -20.15 -5.40 1.80
N ARG A 92 -21.00 -6.03 2.62
CA ARG A 92 -21.28 -7.47 2.52
C ARG A 92 -22.73 -7.65 2.05
N PRO A 93 -23.00 -8.25 0.86
CA PRO A 93 -24.34 -8.64 0.45
C PRO A 93 -24.92 -9.74 1.35
#